data_AF-A0A1G1F759-F1
#
_entry.id   AF-A0A1G1F759-F1
#
_cell.length_a   1.000
_cell.length_b   1.000
_cell.length_c   1.000
_cell.angle_alpha   90.00
_cell.angle_beta   90.00
_cell.angle_gamma   90.00
#
_symmetry.space_group_name_H-M   'P 1'
#
loop_
_entity.id
_entity.type
_entity.pdbx_description
1 polymer ?
#
loop_
_entity_poly.entity_id
_entity_poly.type
_entity_poly.pdbx_seq_one_letter_code
_entity_poly.pdbx_strand_id
1 'polypeptide(L)'
;MEGIRTALAFSPSTAATEVTPPAKRVFRVTELDDYLACPYDYYVKHVLGIAPLEEVTEDISPLARGSKVHAVLRQFYEEWKGPVTAEKEDKARELLRSLAVRAFQNEADTFRNRREKELFLLVMAERFLDAEKEFWKHGFTPAYLELSIESFQLPLPDETVVEIHAKVDRIDVDDKGNFMIVDYKTGAYPLPRTGLEQEIFQLPVYAVMAMTAESSEDMPLLKRAIGLVYYDLAGKYKGAARDVVLFNADVLKDQPTTKPRSSPKSSGEFEEILRRSMDKARQAVEGILSGDFLSRPQDEKKCRYCQNKTMCRREP
;
A
#
# COMPACT_ATOMS: atom_id res chain seq x y z
N MET A 1 -25.91 -9.89 57.43
CA MET A 1 -25.43 -11.07 56.67
C MET A 1 -26.30 -11.41 55.47
N GLU A 2 -27.50 -10.83 55.31
CA GLU A 2 -28.36 -10.99 54.12
C GLU A 2 -27.71 -10.44 52.82
N GLY A 3 -27.14 -9.23 52.85
CA GLY A 3 -26.67 -8.53 51.64
C GLY A 3 -25.44 -9.14 50.95
N ILE A 4 -24.64 -9.94 51.67
CA ILE A 4 -23.46 -10.60 51.10
C ILE A 4 -23.84 -11.88 50.34
N ARG A 5 -24.97 -12.52 50.69
CA ARG A 5 -25.46 -13.71 49.98
C ARG A 5 -26.08 -13.39 48.62
N THR A 6 -26.66 -12.20 48.45
CA THR A 6 -27.25 -11.75 47.18
C THR A 6 -26.19 -11.47 46.10
N ALA A 7 -24.98 -11.04 46.49
CA ALA A 7 -23.87 -10.80 45.56
C ALA A 7 -23.30 -12.09 44.93
N LEU A 8 -23.47 -13.23 45.60
CA LEU A 8 -23.05 -14.55 45.08
C LEU A 8 -24.09 -15.19 44.13
N ALA A 9 -25.26 -14.58 43.97
CA ALA A 9 -26.33 -15.04 43.09
C ALA A 9 -26.32 -14.35 41.71
N PHE A 10 -25.35 -13.46 41.45
CA PHE A 10 -25.19 -12.86 40.13
C PHE A 10 -24.68 -13.92 39.14
N SER A 11 -25.59 -14.50 38.37
CA SER A 11 -25.24 -15.14 37.10
C SER A 11 -25.38 -14.09 36.01
N PRO A 12 -24.33 -13.85 35.19
CA PRO A 12 -24.51 -13.04 33.99
C PRO A 12 -25.61 -13.66 33.13
N SER A 13 -26.44 -12.82 32.51
CA SER A 13 -27.41 -13.27 31.52
C SER A 13 -26.72 -14.18 30.50
N THR A 14 -27.17 -15.42 30.38
CA THR A 14 -26.71 -16.38 29.36
C THR A 14 -27.24 -16.04 27.97
N ALA A 15 -28.21 -15.14 27.88
CA ALA A 15 -28.52 -14.48 26.62
C ALA A 15 -27.39 -13.46 26.37
N ALA A 16 -26.41 -13.88 25.58
CA ALA A 16 -25.66 -12.93 24.78
C ALA A 16 -26.70 -12.16 23.97
N THR A 17 -27.02 -10.93 24.39
CA THR A 17 -27.64 -9.99 23.48
C THR A 17 -26.73 -9.97 22.26
N GLU A 18 -27.24 -10.34 21.09
CA GLU A 18 -26.50 -10.15 19.84
C GLU A 18 -26.18 -8.65 19.78
N VAL A 19 -24.97 -8.29 20.20
CA VAL A 19 -24.42 -6.98 19.93
C VAL A 19 -24.21 -7.02 18.43
N THR A 20 -25.21 -6.57 17.67
CA THR A 20 -25.03 -6.35 16.23
C THR A 20 -24.05 -5.19 16.13
N PRO A 21 -22.77 -5.41 15.80
CA PRO A 21 -21.87 -4.29 15.61
C PRO A 21 -22.47 -3.40 14.51
N PRO A 22 -22.34 -2.06 14.60
CA PRO A 22 -22.76 -1.20 13.50
C PRO A 22 -22.09 -1.74 12.23
N ALA A 23 -22.90 -2.09 11.22
CA ALA A 23 -22.42 -2.70 10.00
C ALA A 23 -21.34 -1.79 9.40
N LYS A 24 -20.08 -2.24 9.43
CA LYS A 24 -18.96 -1.48 8.91
C LYS A 24 -19.22 -1.17 7.43
N ARG A 25 -19.28 0.12 7.09
CA ARG A 25 -19.56 0.56 5.71
C ARG A 25 -18.36 1.17 5.00
N VAL A 26 -17.25 1.38 5.71
CA VAL A 26 -16.05 2.02 5.16
C VAL A 26 -14.85 1.10 5.39
N PHE A 27 -14.12 0.80 4.32
CA PHE A 27 -12.95 -0.08 4.34
C PHE A 27 -11.76 0.59 3.68
N ARG A 28 -10.55 0.32 4.15
CA ARG A 28 -9.33 0.75 3.44
C ARG A 28 -8.81 -0.37 2.55
N VAL A 29 -8.22 -0.04 1.40
CA VAL A 29 -7.61 -1.06 0.52
C VAL A 29 -6.52 -1.86 1.25
N THR A 30 -5.68 -1.21 2.04
CA THR A 30 -4.64 -1.88 2.85
C THR A 30 -5.23 -2.82 3.89
N GLU A 31 -6.39 -2.46 4.45
CA GLU A 31 -7.13 -3.29 5.38
C GLU A 31 -7.72 -4.54 4.67
N LEU A 32 -8.23 -4.39 3.44
CA LEU A 32 -8.70 -5.53 2.65
C LEU A 32 -7.55 -6.48 2.30
N ASP A 33 -6.37 -5.94 2.01
CA ASP A 33 -5.15 -6.71 1.77
C ASP A 33 -4.74 -7.53 3.00
N ASP A 34 -4.84 -6.94 4.21
CA ASP A 34 -4.63 -7.65 5.48
C ASP A 34 -5.60 -8.84 5.64
N TYR A 35 -6.89 -8.65 5.29
CA TYR A 35 -7.88 -9.72 5.32
C TYR A 35 -7.54 -10.85 4.34
N LEU A 36 -7.21 -10.50 3.10
CA LEU A 36 -6.83 -11.46 2.06
C LEU A 36 -5.56 -12.24 2.44
N ALA A 37 -4.62 -11.59 3.13
CA ALA A 37 -3.41 -12.23 3.63
C ALA A 37 -3.70 -13.27 4.72
N CYS A 38 -4.58 -12.95 5.67
CA CYS A 38 -5.09 -13.90 6.68
C CYS A 38 -6.31 -13.31 7.43
N PRO A 39 -7.52 -13.90 7.30
CA PRO A 39 -8.72 -13.41 7.98
C PRO A 39 -8.62 -13.38 9.51
N TYR A 40 -7.91 -14.34 10.11
CA TYR A 40 -7.69 -14.37 11.55
C TYR A 40 -6.75 -13.25 12.02
N ASP A 41 -5.68 -12.98 11.29
CA ASP A 41 -4.74 -11.89 11.63
C ASP A 41 -5.44 -10.53 11.51
N TYR A 42 -6.26 -10.37 10.47
CA TYR A 42 -7.16 -9.24 10.31
C TYR A 42 -8.08 -9.07 11.52
N TYR A 43 -8.73 -10.14 11.97
CA TYR A 43 -9.65 -10.08 13.11
C TYR A 43 -8.95 -9.58 14.37
N VAL A 44 -7.77 -10.11 14.67
CA VAL A 44 -6.99 -9.68 15.84
C VAL A 44 -6.60 -8.19 15.73
N LYS A 45 -6.13 -7.75 14.55
CA LYS A 45 -5.66 -6.38 14.34
C LYS A 45 -6.77 -5.34 14.26
N HIS A 46 -7.77 -5.58 13.41
CA HIS A 46 -8.76 -4.58 12.98
C HIS A 46 -10.10 -4.70 13.72
N VAL A 47 -10.46 -5.89 14.19
CA VAL A 47 -11.73 -6.12 14.91
C VAL A 47 -11.51 -6.07 16.42
N LEU A 48 -10.53 -6.84 16.94
CA LEU A 48 -10.19 -6.82 18.35
C LEU A 48 -9.31 -5.63 18.75
N GLY A 49 -8.63 -5.00 17.79
CA GLY A 49 -7.73 -3.88 18.07
C GLY A 49 -6.49 -4.27 18.86
N ILE A 50 -6.09 -5.54 18.82
CA ILE A 50 -4.93 -6.03 19.57
C ILE A 50 -3.67 -5.77 18.75
N ALA A 51 -2.90 -4.79 19.22
CA ALA A 51 -1.54 -4.56 18.75
C ALA A 51 -0.55 -5.36 19.61
N PRO A 52 0.58 -5.83 19.04
CA PRO A 52 1.69 -6.31 19.85
C PRO A 52 2.13 -5.20 20.79
N LEU A 53 2.61 -5.57 21.98
CA LEU A 53 3.30 -4.62 22.84
C LEU A 53 4.49 -4.07 22.07
N GLU A 54 4.47 -2.77 21.78
CA GLU A 54 5.64 -2.10 21.22
C GLU A 54 6.77 -2.20 22.24
N GLU A 55 7.93 -2.68 21.80
CA GLU A 55 9.15 -2.52 22.59
C GLU A 55 9.34 -1.03 22.83
N VAL A 56 9.45 -0.62 24.10
CA VAL A 56 9.74 0.78 24.43
C VAL A 56 11.16 1.06 23.99
N THR A 57 11.31 1.59 22.78
CA THR A 57 12.57 1.99 22.18
C THR A 57 12.43 3.39 21.60
N GLU A 58 13.52 4.15 21.65
CA GLU A 58 13.61 5.44 20.95
C GLU A 58 13.93 5.28 19.46
N ASP A 59 14.09 4.03 19.00
CA ASP A 59 14.29 3.71 17.60
C ASP A 59 13.01 3.93 16.79
N ILE A 60 13.18 4.49 15.59
CA ILE A 60 12.10 4.64 14.63
C ILE A 60 11.55 3.28 14.19
N SER A 61 10.22 3.14 14.20
CA SER A 61 9.57 1.92 13.72
C SER A 61 9.69 1.80 12.19
N PRO A 62 9.65 0.58 11.61
CA PRO A 62 9.66 0.39 10.16
C PRO A 62 8.54 1.14 9.44
N LEU A 63 7.36 1.26 10.06
CA LEU A 63 6.21 2.00 9.54
C LEU A 63 6.49 3.51 9.55
N ALA A 64 6.93 4.05 10.69
CA ALA A 64 7.26 5.47 10.81
C ALA A 64 8.37 5.89 9.83
N ARG A 65 9.37 5.03 9.63
CA ARG A 65 10.40 5.23 8.60
C ARG A 65 9.79 5.31 7.20
N GLY A 66 8.94 4.35 6.83
CA GLY A 66 8.25 4.35 5.53
C GLY A 66 7.50 5.66 5.30
N SER A 67 6.67 6.08 6.27
CA SER A 67 5.92 7.33 6.21
C SER A 67 6.80 8.56 6.04
N LYS A 68 7.98 8.61 6.71
CA LYS A 68 8.93 9.72 6.53
C LYS A 68 9.53 9.73 5.13
N VAL A 69 9.89 8.58 4.58
CA VAL A 69 10.41 8.49 3.20
C VAL A 69 9.38 9.01 2.21
N HIS A 70 8.12 8.58 2.32
CA HIS A 70 7.04 9.07 1.46
C HIS A 70 6.87 10.59 1.58
N ALA A 71 6.88 11.12 2.81
CA ALA A 71 6.79 12.55 3.05
C ALA A 71 7.95 13.34 2.41
N VAL A 72 9.18 12.84 2.52
CA VAL A 72 10.36 13.46 1.88
C VAL A 72 10.23 13.46 0.36
N LEU A 73 9.82 12.35 -0.24
CA LEU A 73 9.65 12.25 -1.70
C LEU A 73 8.50 13.11 -2.22
N ARG A 74 7.40 13.21 -1.47
CA ARG A 74 6.31 14.14 -1.78
C ARG A 74 6.81 15.58 -1.76
N GLN A 75 7.45 16.01 -0.67
CA GLN A 75 8.00 17.36 -0.54
C GLN A 75 9.02 17.67 -1.63
N PHE A 76 9.83 16.69 -2.03
CA PHE A 76 10.76 16.84 -3.13
C PHE A 76 10.05 17.27 -4.42
N TYR A 77 8.95 16.62 -4.81
CA TYR A 77 8.22 17.02 -6.00
C TYR A 77 7.49 18.37 -5.86
N GLU A 78 6.96 18.66 -4.67
CA GLU A 78 6.32 19.94 -4.37
C GLU A 78 7.32 21.11 -4.50
N GLU A 79 8.59 20.92 -4.11
CA GLU A 79 9.65 21.92 -4.18
C GLU A 79 10.40 21.93 -5.53
N TRP A 80 10.71 20.78 -6.13
CA TRP A 80 11.57 20.65 -7.32
C TRP A 80 10.91 21.14 -8.62
N LYS A 81 9.60 20.91 -8.77
CA LYS A 81 8.77 21.37 -9.90
C LYS A 81 9.43 21.23 -11.29
N GLY A 82 9.60 19.99 -11.74
CA GLY A 82 10.06 19.69 -13.11
C GLY A 82 10.87 18.40 -13.21
N PRO A 83 11.49 18.13 -14.37
CA PRO A 83 12.25 16.92 -14.59
C PRO A 83 13.57 16.91 -13.82
N VAL A 84 13.92 15.74 -13.28
CA VAL A 84 15.28 15.45 -12.83
C VAL A 84 16.12 15.15 -14.08
N THR A 85 17.21 15.88 -14.25
CA THR A 85 18.09 15.81 -15.44
C THR A 85 19.54 15.71 -14.98
N ALA A 86 20.43 15.21 -15.84
CA ALA A 86 21.85 15.06 -15.51
C ALA A 86 22.49 16.40 -15.11
N GLU A 87 22.08 17.50 -15.75
CA GLU A 87 22.61 18.84 -15.50
C GLU A 87 22.16 19.42 -14.15
N LYS A 88 21.02 18.95 -13.63
CA LYS A 88 20.44 19.44 -12.37
C LYS A 88 20.57 18.44 -11.23
N GLU A 89 21.25 17.32 -11.45
CA GLU A 89 21.32 16.21 -10.51
C GLU A 89 21.88 16.62 -9.14
N ASP A 90 22.94 17.41 -9.10
CA ASP A 90 23.53 17.88 -7.84
C ASP A 90 22.57 18.73 -7.02
N LYS A 91 21.77 19.57 -7.68
CA LYS A 91 20.74 20.38 -7.01
C LYS A 91 19.60 19.51 -6.49
N ALA A 92 19.19 18.49 -7.26
CA ALA A 92 18.16 17.55 -6.83
C ALA A 92 18.62 16.74 -5.61
N ARG A 93 19.89 16.30 -5.62
CA ARG A 93 20.56 15.62 -4.51
C ARG A 93 20.65 16.49 -3.27
N GLU A 94 21.05 17.74 -3.42
CA GLU A 94 21.11 18.70 -2.29
C GLU A 94 19.72 18.93 -1.69
N LEU A 95 18.70 19.10 -2.52
CA LEU A 95 17.31 19.25 -2.07
C LEU A 95 16.84 18.03 -1.27
N LEU A 96 16.95 16.82 -1.83
CA LEU A 96 16.59 15.57 -1.13
C LEU A 96 17.35 15.40 0.19
N ARG A 97 18.66 15.72 0.20
CA ARG A 97 19.47 15.68 1.41
C ARG A 97 18.92 16.63 2.47
N SER A 98 18.60 17.87 2.08
CA SER A 98 18.05 18.86 3.02
C SER A 98 16.70 18.41 3.61
N LEU A 99 15.81 17.86 2.76
CA LEU A 99 14.50 17.34 3.17
C LEU A 99 14.63 16.16 4.12
N ALA A 100 15.53 15.22 3.82
CA ALA A 100 15.80 14.09 4.70
C ALA A 100 16.37 14.54 6.05
N VAL A 101 17.32 15.48 6.05
CA VAL A 101 17.86 16.02 7.31
C VAL A 101 16.73 16.61 8.17
N ARG A 102 15.82 17.39 7.57
CA ARG A 102 14.64 17.94 8.27
C ARG A 102 13.71 16.84 8.78
N ALA A 103 13.40 15.83 7.96
CA ALA A 103 12.46 14.76 8.31
C ALA A 103 12.93 13.88 9.48
N PHE A 104 14.25 13.69 9.61
CA PHE A 104 14.87 12.87 10.67
C PHE A 104 15.43 13.69 11.84
N GLN A 105 15.26 15.02 11.87
CA GLN A 105 15.91 15.89 12.86
C GLN A 105 15.41 15.68 14.30
N ASN A 106 14.16 15.23 14.45
CA ASN A 106 13.51 15.04 15.76
C ASN A 106 13.63 13.60 16.28
N GLU A 107 14.34 12.72 15.57
CA GLU A 107 14.55 11.35 16.04
C GLU A 107 15.62 11.34 17.14
N ALA A 108 15.45 10.46 18.12
CA ALA A 108 16.46 10.25 19.14
C ALA A 108 17.79 9.82 18.49
N ASP A 109 18.91 10.22 19.09
CA ASP A 109 20.25 9.97 18.56
C ASP A 109 20.74 8.54 18.88
N THR A 110 19.97 7.54 18.42
CA THR A 110 20.34 6.13 18.53
C THR A 110 21.19 5.71 17.33
N PHE A 111 22.00 4.65 17.52
CA PHE A 111 22.75 4.06 16.41
C PHE A 111 21.84 3.65 15.25
N ARG A 112 20.65 3.11 15.55
CA ARG A 112 19.71 2.65 14.54
C ARG A 112 19.11 3.84 13.78
N ASN A 113 18.69 4.90 14.46
CA ASN A 113 18.13 6.09 13.81
C ASN A 113 19.17 6.78 12.90
N ARG A 114 20.42 6.91 13.36
CA ARG A 114 21.52 7.41 12.50
C ARG A 114 21.69 6.54 11.26
N ARG A 115 21.70 5.21 11.42
CA ARG A 115 21.82 4.27 10.31
C ARG A 115 20.64 4.35 9.34
N GLU A 116 19.40 4.50 9.81
CA GLU A 116 18.23 4.62 8.94
C GLU A 116 18.27 5.94 8.13
N LYS A 117 18.69 7.03 8.76
CA LYS A 117 18.92 8.32 8.06
C LYS A 117 20.02 8.19 7.00
N GLU A 118 21.16 7.56 7.35
CA GLU A 118 22.25 7.32 6.40
C GLU A 118 21.83 6.40 5.26
N LEU A 119 21.06 5.34 5.54
CA LEU A 119 20.52 4.44 4.52
C LEU A 119 19.63 5.20 3.54
N PHE A 120 18.78 6.10 4.03
CA PHE A 120 17.99 6.95 3.15
C PHE A 120 18.89 7.81 2.25
N LEU A 121 19.82 8.55 2.86
CA LEU A 121 20.66 9.52 2.16
C LEU A 121 21.61 8.88 1.14
N LEU A 122 22.25 7.77 1.50
CA LEU A 122 23.33 7.16 0.72
C LEU A 122 22.83 6.11 -0.29
N VAL A 123 21.64 5.55 -0.07
CA VAL A 123 21.11 4.46 -0.90
C VAL A 123 19.78 4.84 -1.53
N MET A 124 18.77 5.14 -0.72
CA MET A 124 17.40 5.33 -1.24
C MET A 124 17.30 6.57 -2.13
N ALA A 125 17.88 7.70 -1.70
CA ALA A 125 17.84 8.95 -2.44
C ALA A 125 18.59 8.86 -3.78
N GLU A 126 19.79 8.28 -3.79
CA GLU A 126 20.57 8.09 -5.03
C GLU A 126 19.84 7.15 -6.01
N ARG A 127 19.33 6.02 -5.51
CA ARG A 127 18.54 5.08 -6.33
C ARG A 127 17.28 5.74 -6.92
N PHE A 128 16.62 6.58 -6.14
CA PHE A 128 15.46 7.35 -6.60
C PHE A 128 15.85 8.33 -7.70
N LEU A 129 16.89 9.15 -7.51
CA LEU A 129 17.34 10.13 -8.50
C LEU A 129 17.78 9.48 -9.81
N ASP A 130 18.51 8.36 -9.73
CA ASP A 130 18.92 7.59 -10.92
C ASP A 130 17.71 7.09 -11.70
N ALA A 131 16.70 6.55 -11.02
CA ALA A 131 15.46 6.13 -11.66
C ALA A 131 14.67 7.30 -12.25
N GLU A 132 14.61 8.45 -11.57
CA GLU A 132 13.90 9.63 -12.07
C GLU A 132 14.53 10.18 -13.36
N LYS A 133 15.86 10.27 -13.45
CA LYS A 133 16.55 10.72 -14.66
C LYS A 133 16.13 9.93 -15.90
N GLU A 134 15.95 8.61 -15.77
CA GLU A 134 15.48 7.77 -16.87
C GLU A 134 13.98 7.90 -17.10
N PHE A 135 13.19 7.95 -16.02
CA PHE A 135 11.73 8.12 -16.08
C PHE A 135 11.29 9.36 -16.87
N TRP A 136 11.92 10.52 -16.68
CA TRP A 136 11.47 11.75 -17.35
C TRP A 136 11.64 11.72 -18.88
N LYS A 137 12.45 10.81 -19.42
CA LYS A 137 12.59 10.61 -20.88
C LYS A 137 11.35 9.98 -21.51
N HIS A 138 10.42 9.52 -20.69
CA HIS A 138 9.34 8.65 -21.11
C HIS A 138 8.02 9.34 -21.45
N GLY A 139 7.93 10.66 -21.26
CA GLY A 139 6.73 11.44 -21.57
C GLY A 139 5.63 11.37 -20.51
N PHE A 140 5.92 10.79 -19.35
CA PHE A 140 5.07 10.80 -18.17
C PHE A 140 5.53 11.87 -17.19
N THR A 141 4.59 12.38 -16.40
CA THR A 141 4.86 13.33 -15.32
C THR A 141 4.17 12.87 -14.02
N PRO A 142 4.79 13.08 -12.84
CA PRO A 142 4.12 12.88 -11.57
C PRO A 142 3.01 13.92 -11.42
N ALA A 143 1.76 13.50 -11.66
CA ALA A 143 0.61 14.39 -11.60
C ALA A 143 0.01 14.43 -10.19
N TYR A 144 -0.04 13.29 -9.52
CA TYR A 144 -0.63 13.16 -8.18
C TYR A 144 0.34 12.49 -7.22
N LEU A 145 0.39 13.00 -5.99
CA LEU A 145 1.24 12.54 -4.91
C LEU A 145 0.39 12.35 -3.66
N GLU A 146 0.49 11.19 -3.02
CA GLU A 146 -0.23 10.86 -1.80
C GLU A 146 -1.75 11.13 -1.92
N LEU A 147 -2.34 10.78 -3.08
CA LEU A 147 -3.74 11.05 -3.41
C LEU A 147 -4.67 10.19 -2.56
N SER A 148 -5.50 10.83 -1.73
CA SER A 148 -6.59 10.18 -1.01
C SER A 148 -7.82 10.05 -1.91
N ILE A 149 -8.34 8.83 -2.04
CA ILE A 149 -9.61 8.52 -2.69
C ILE A 149 -10.55 7.99 -1.60
N GLU A 150 -11.50 8.80 -1.16
CA GLU A 150 -12.35 8.50 0.02
C GLU A 150 -13.83 8.31 -0.33
N SER A 151 -14.20 8.26 -1.61
CA SER A 151 -15.62 8.19 -2.04
C SER A 151 -15.91 7.05 -3.02
N PHE A 152 -15.02 6.07 -3.15
CA PHE A 152 -15.22 4.96 -4.08
C PHE A 152 -16.32 4.03 -3.57
N GLN A 153 -17.44 3.98 -4.30
CA GLN A 153 -18.56 3.12 -3.99
C GLN A 153 -18.35 1.72 -4.58
N LEU A 154 -18.27 0.70 -3.72
CA LEU A 154 -18.17 -0.70 -4.11
C LEU A 154 -19.52 -1.41 -3.89
N PRO A 155 -20.26 -1.73 -4.96
CA PRO A 155 -21.47 -2.55 -4.85
C PRO A 155 -21.10 -4.02 -4.60
N LEU A 156 -21.87 -4.65 -3.72
CA LEU A 156 -21.81 -6.08 -3.38
C LEU A 156 -22.94 -6.85 -4.09
N PRO A 157 -22.86 -8.20 -4.16
CA PRO A 157 -23.86 -9.02 -4.83
C PRO A 157 -25.29 -8.95 -4.24
N ASP A 158 -25.41 -8.57 -2.97
CA ASP A 158 -26.68 -8.40 -2.25
C ASP A 158 -27.28 -6.98 -2.39
N GLU A 159 -26.77 -6.19 -3.36
CA GLU A 159 -27.11 -4.78 -3.60
C GLU A 159 -26.66 -3.81 -2.49
N THR A 160 -26.01 -4.29 -1.43
CA THR A 160 -25.36 -3.42 -0.45
C THR A 160 -24.22 -2.66 -1.11
N VAL A 161 -24.08 -1.38 -0.77
CA VAL A 161 -22.95 -0.54 -1.19
C VAL A 161 -22.10 -0.18 0.01
N VAL A 162 -20.79 -0.39 -0.11
CA VAL A 162 -19.78 0.03 0.85
C VAL A 162 -18.84 1.04 0.23
N GLU A 163 -18.16 1.81 1.07
CA GLU A 163 -17.17 2.79 0.66
C GLU A 163 -15.75 2.23 0.84
N ILE A 164 -14.93 2.36 -0.20
CA ILE A 164 -13.52 1.96 -0.17
C ILE A 164 -12.64 3.21 -0.19
N HIS A 165 -11.74 3.28 0.77
CA HIS A 165 -10.75 4.33 0.92
C HIS A 165 -9.37 3.84 0.48
N ALA A 166 -8.67 4.67 -0.28
CA ALA A 166 -7.30 4.42 -0.69
C ALA A 166 -6.44 5.67 -0.53
N LYS A 167 -5.14 5.44 -0.35
CA LYS A 167 -4.13 6.47 -0.46
C LYS A 167 -3.08 5.99 -1.44
N VAL A 168 -2.97 6.66 -2.57
CA VAL A 168 -2.07 6.28 -3.67
C VAL A 168 -0.81 7.14 -3.58
N ASP A 169 0.35 6.52 -3.39
CA ASP A 169 1.62 7.25 -3.19
C ASP A 169 1.94 8.20 -4.35
N ARG A 170 1.80 7.72 -5.60
CA ARG A 170 2.04 8.53 -6.80
C ARG A 170 1.29 8.00 -8.01
N ILE A 171 0.81 8.93 -8.85
CA ILE A 171 0.24 8.64 -10.16
C ILE A 171 1.01 9.43 -11.21
N ASP A 172 1.59 8.70 -12.17
CA ASP A 172 2.30 9.27 -13.32
C ASP A 172 1.37 9.29 -14.53
N VAL A 173 1.26 10.43 -15.23
CA VAL A 173 0.28 10.66 -16.32
C VAL A 173 0.96 11.21 -17.57
N ASP A 174 0.51 10.78 -18.75
CA ASP A 174 0.91 11.35 -20.05
C ASP A 174 -0.09 12.40 -20.58
N ASP A 175 0.23 13.00 -21.72
CA ASP A 175 -0.61 14.03 -22.37
C ASP A 175 -1.98 13.52 -22.87
N LYS A 176 -2.16 12.21 -22.97
CA LYS A 176 -3.39 11.56 -23.43
C LYS A 176 -4.30 11.15 -22.29
N GLY A 177 -3.82 11.17 -21.05
CA GLY A 177 -4.51 10.68 -19.86
C GLY A 177 -4.30 9.19 -19.58
N ASN A 178 -3.30 8.56 -20.23
CA ASN A 178 -2.81 7.26 -19.80
C ASN A 178 -1.98 7.45 -18.54
N PHE A 179 -2.08 6.52 -17.59
CA PHE A 179 -1.41 6.68 -16.32
C PHE A 179 -0.88 5.37 -15.73
N MET A 180 0.04 5.52 -14.78
CA MET A 180 0.60 4.44 -13.98
C MET A 180 0.40 4.71 -12.49
N ILE A 181 0.07 3.66 -11.74
CA ILE A 181 0.09 3.69 -10.28
C ILE A 181 1.50 3.33 -9.81
N VAL A 182 2.05 4.14 -8.91
CA VAL A 182 3.38 3.97 -8.35
C VAL A 182 3.29 3.88 -6.84
N ASP A 183 4.02 2.92 -6.27
CA ASP A 183 4.15 2.73 -4.81
C ASP A 183 5.63 2.67 -4.40
N TYR A 184 5.97 3.33 -3.29
CA TYR A 184 7.34 3.38 -2.78
C TYR A 184 7.59 2.27 -1.76
N LYS A 185 8.53 1.36 -2.06
CA LYS A 185 8.95 0.31 -1.12
C LYS A 185 10.30 0.65 -0.47
N THR A 186 10.24 0.98 0.82
CA THR A 186 11.42 1.19 1.68
C THR A 186 11.92 -0.09 2.36
N GLY A 187 11.19 -1.19 2.20
CA GLY A 187 11.32 -2.40 3.02
C GLY A 187 11.55 -3.66 2.18
N ALA A 188 10.72 -4.68 2.42
CA ALA A 188 10.73 -5.86 1.57
C ALA A 188 10.05 -5.55 0.23
N TYR A 189 10.65 -6.06 -0.84
CA TYR A 189 10.08 -6.00 -2.19
C TYR A 189 9.22 -7.26 -2.43
N PRO A 190 8.00 -7.14 -2.97
CA PRO A 190 7.19 -8.30 -3.33
C PRO A 190 7.86 -9.04 -4.51
N LEU A 191 8.46 -10.20 -4.25
CA LEU A 191 9.13 -10.97 -5.30
C LEU A 191 8.11 -11.83 -6.04
N PRO A 192 8.00 -11.74 -7.38
CA PRO A 192 7.13 -12.61 -8.14
C PRO A 192 7.68 -14.03 -8.10
N ARG A 193 7.27 -14.83 -7.11
CA ARG A 193 7.73 -16.22 -6.98
C ARG A 193 6.68 -17.24 -7.34
N THR A 194 5.40 -16.93 -7.20
CA THR A 194 4.23 -17.67 -7.74
C THR A 194 2.97 -17.03 -7.13
N GLY A 195 1.92 -16.74 -7.92
CA GLY A 195 0.65 -16.23 -7.37
C GLY A 195 0.52 -14.70 -7.33
N LEU A 196 0.79 -14.07 -8.47
CA LEU A 196 0.81 -12.60 -8.68
C LEU A 196 -0.43 -11.86 -8.15
N GLU A 197 -1.61 -12.49 -8.17
CA GLU A 197 -2.86 -11.75 -8.04
C GLU A 197 -3.22 -11.25 -6.62
N GLN A 198 -2.54 -11.69 -5.56
CA GLN A 198 -2.71 -11.08 -4.22
C GLN A 198 -1.54 -10.17 -3.86
N GLU A 199 -0.31 -10.47 -4.28
CA GLU A 199 0.84 -9.60 -3.97
C GLU A 199 0.76 -8.22 -4.64
N ILE A 200 0.14 -8.14 -5.82
CA ILE A 200 -0.09 -6.84 -6.47
C ILE A 200 -1.41 -6.20 -6.07
N PHE A 201 -2.29 -6.86 -5.31
CA PHE A 201 -3.72 -6.53 -5.12
C PHE A 201 -4.01 -5.03 -4.97
N GLN A 202 -3.23 -4.31 -4.17
CA GLN A 202 -3.43 -2.88 -3.93
C GLN A 202 -3.32 -2.04 -5.21
N LEU A 203 -2.32 -2.27 -6.06
CA LEU A 203 -2.06 -1.40 -7.22
C LEU A 203 -3.17 -1.46 -8.30
N PRO A 204 -3.69 -2.63 -8.72
CA PRO A 204 -4.87 -2.74 -9.57
C PRO A 204 -6.10 -2.06 -8.97
N VAL A 205 -6.35 -2.22 -7.66
CA VAL A 205 -7.49 -1.59 -6.98
C VAL A 205 -7.34 -0.06 -7.04
N TYR A 206 -6.15 0.47 -6.72
CA TYR A 206 -5.84 1.89 -6.88
C TYR A 206 -6.05 2.37 -8.30
N ALA A 207 -5.67 1.58 -9.32
CA ALA A 207 -5.88 1.95 -10.71
C ALA A 207 -7.37 2.08 -11.06
N VAL A 208 -8.21 1.14 -10.63
CA VAL A 208 -9.67 1.21 -10.84
C VAL A 208 -10.29 2.39 -10.10
N MET A 209 -9.90 2.58 -8.83
CA MET A 209 -10.39 3.71 -8.02
C MET A 209 -9.99 5.05 -8.65
N ALA A 210 -8.76 5.18 -9.16
CA ALA A 210 -8.28 6.41 -9.78
C ALA A 210 -8.99 6.74 -11.11
N MET A 211 -9.39 5.73 -11.91
CA MET A 211 -10.18 5.95 -13.14
C MET A 211 -11.61 6.44 -12.89
N THR A 212 -12.13 6.19 -11.69
CA THR A 212 -13.53 6.42 -11.33
C THR A 212 -13.70 7.55 -10.32
N ALA A 213 -12.61 7.99 -9.69
CA ALA A 213 -12.59 9.18 -8.86
C ALA A 213 -13.05 10.38 -9.68
N GLU A 214 -13.96 11.18 -9.12
CA GLU A 214 -14.42 12.41 -9.76
C GLU A 214 -13.21 13.33 -10.01
N SER A 215 -13.01 13.71 -11.28
CA SER A 215 -12.02 14.70 -11.63
C SER A 215 -12.49 16.06 -11.10
N SER A 216 -11.73 16.70 -10.21
CA SER A 216 -11.92 18.14 -9.99
C SER A 216 -11.51 18.91 -11.26
N GLU A 217 -11.98 20.15 -11.42
CA GLU A 217 -11.70 20.97 -12.62
C GLU A 217 -10.19 21.15 -12.90
N ASP A 218 -9.33 20.96 -11.88
CA ASP A 218 -7.88 21.09 -11.95
C ASP A 218 -7.12 19.75 -12.14
N MET A 219 -7.83 18.62 -12.25
CA MET A 219 -7.23 17.28 -12.35
C MET A 219 -7.09 16.84 -13.82
N PRO A 220 -5.88 16.56 -14.34
CA PRO A 220 -5.75 15.85 -15.61
C PRO A 220 -6.58 14.57 -15.63
N LEU A 221 -7.39 14.42 -16.69
CA LEU A 221 -8.33 13.32 -16.83
C LEU A 221 -7.59 11.97 -16.89
N LEU A 222 -7.77 11.15 -15.85
CA LEU A 222 -7.23 9.79 -15.78
C LEU A 222 -8.11 8.85 -16.60
N LYS A 223 -7.74 8.63 -17.86
CA LYS A 223 -8.54 7.84 -18.80
C LYS A 223 -8.25 6.35 -18.74
N ARG A 224 -6.96 5.97 -18.68
CA ARG A 224 -6.54 4.58 -18.87
C ARG A 224 -5.33 4.21 -18.04
N ALA A 225 -5.49 3.24 -17.15
CA ALA A 225 -4.37 2.61 -16.47
C ALA A 225 -3.56 1.74 -17.45
N ILE A 226 -2.25 1.94 -17.50
CA ILE A 226 -1.35 1.24 -18.42
C ILE A 226 -0.15 0.58 -17.73
N GLY A 227 0.08 0.88 -16.45
CA GLY A 227 1.19 0.32 -15.71
C GLY A 227 1.00 0.37 -14.20
N LEU A 228 1.59 -0.59 -13.51
CA LEU A 228 1.68 -0.67 -12.06
C LEU A 228 3.16 -0.80 -11.70
N VAL A 229 3.64 0.02 -10.77
CA VAL A 229 5.07 0.23 -10.54
C VAL A 229 5.38 0.20 -9.05
N TYR A 230 6.47 -0.47 -8.69
CA TYR A 230 7.10 -0.34 -7.37
C TYR A 230 8.44 0.37 -7.49
N TYR A 231 8.75 1.22 -6.53
CA TYR A 231 10.12 1.69 -6.29
C TYR A 231 10.80 0.83 -5.22
N ASP A 232 11.79 0.00 -5.58
CA ASP A 232 12.72 -0.62 -4.63
C ASP A 232 13.82 0.37 -4.22
N LEU A 233 13.46 1.24 -3.28
CA LEU A 233 14.37 2.24 -2.74
C LEU A 233 15.49 1.61 -1.89
N ALA A 234 15.18 0.51 -1.19
CA ALA A 234 16.14 -0.16 -0.32
C ALA A 234 17.17 -1.00 -1.09
N GLY A 235 16.94 -1.27 -2.39
CA GLY A 235 17.84 -2.04 -3.24
C GLY A 235 17.99 -3.50 -2.81
N LYS A 236 16.96 -4.06 -2.19
CA LYS A 236 16.96 -5.47 -1.77
C LYS A 236 16.74 -6.42 -2.95
N TYR A 237 16.21 -5.91 -4.05
CA TYR A 237 16.08 -6.62 -5.32
C TYR A 237 17.22 -6.26 -6.28
N LYS A 238 17.76 -7.27 -6.97
CA LYS A 238 18.76 -7.07 -8.03
C LYS A 238 18.06 -6.57 -9.29
N GLY A 239 17.69 -5.29 -9.31
CA GLY A 239 17.01 -4.64 -10.42
C GLY A 239 17.09 -3.12 -10.35
N ALA A 240 16.52 -2.48 -11.38
CA ALA A 240 16.34 -1.04 -11.40
C ALA A 240 15.51 -0.61 -10.18
N ALA A 241 15.76 0.60 -9.66
CA ALA A 241 15.02 1.09 -8.50
C ALA A 241 13.53 1.27 -8.83
N ARG A 242 13.19 1.70 -10.05
CA ARG A 242 11.82 1.72 -10.55
C ARG A 242 11.55 0.44 -11.33
N ASP A 243 10.72 -0.44 -10.77
CA ASP A 243 10.32 -1.70 -11.39
C ASP A 243 8.84 -1.65 -11.78
N VAL A 244 8.58 -1.69 -13.08
CA VAL A 244 7.22 -1.78 -13.61
C VAL A 244 6.79 -3.23 -13.47
N VAL A 245 5.89 -3.58 -12.54
CA VAL A 245 5.52 -4.98 -12.29
C VAL A 245 4.43 -5.51 -13.21
N LEU A 246 3.58 -4.62 -13.71
CA LEU A 246 2.52 -4.92 -14.66
C LEU A 246 2.44 -3.80 -15.69
N PHE A 247 2.35 -4.15 -16.96
CA PHE A 247 2.29 -3.17 -18.04
C PHE A 247 1.36 -3.63 -19.16
N ASN A 248 0.55 -2.70 -19.67
CA ASN A 248 -0.29 -2.93 -20.84
C ASN A 248 0.53 -2.79 -22.12
N ALA A 249 1.00 -3.92 -22.64
CA ALA A 249 1.91 -3.99 -23.77
C ALA A 249 1.37 -3.42 -25.09
N ASP A 250 0.05 -3.27 -25.23
CA ASP A 250 -0.56 -2.76 -26.47
C ASP A 250 -0.54 -1.23 -26.57
N VAL A 251 -0.41 -0.52 -25.45
CA VAL A 251 -0.62 0.93 -25.41
C VAL A 251 0.65 1.72 -25.71
N LEU A 252 1.80 1.20 -25.33
CA LEU A 252 3.11 1.81 -25.56
C LEU A 252 4.12 0.72 -25.90
N LYS A 253 4.39 0.54 -27.20
CA LYS A 253 5.30 -0.51 -27.70
C LYS A 253 6.77 -0.28 -27.31
N ASP A 254 7.14 0.96 -26.95
CA ASP A 254 8.54 1.41 -26.82
C ASP A 254 9.02 1.68 -25.38
N GLN A 255 8.29 1.26 -24.32
CA GLN A 255 8.78 1.32 -22.92
C GLN A 255 8.21 0.18 -22.07
N PRO A 256 8.90 -0.38 -21.05
CA PRO A 256 10.03 0.15 -20.25
C PRO A 256 11.39 -0.54 -20.54
N THR A 257 12.46 -0.05 -19.90
CA THR A 257 13.84 -0.58 -19.90
C THR A 257 13.98 -2.07 -19.54
N THR A 258 12.91 -2.75 -19.14
CA THR A 258 12.69 -4.19 -19.34
C THR A 258 11.23 -4.52 -19.03
N LYS A 259 10.45 -4.96 -20.04
CA LYS A 259 9.09 -5.49 -19.81
C LYS A 259 9.17 -6.73 -18.91
N PRO A 260 8.45 -6.80 -17.78
CA PRO A 260 8.40 -8.03 -16.98
C PRO A 260 7.85 -9.20 -17.79
N ARG A 261 8.40 -10.39 -17.57
CA ARG A 261 7.82 -11.63 -18.13
C ARG A 261 6.38 -11.87 -17.70
N SER A 262 5.99 -11.37 -16.53
CA SER A 262 4.64 -11.44 -15.96
C SER A 262 3.66 -10.42 -16.57
N SER A 263 4.12 -9.51 -17.45
CA SER A 263 3.23 -8.49 -18.02
C SER A 263 2.19 -9.12 -18.95
N PRO A 264 0.94 -8.60 -18.92
CA PRO A 264 -0.11 -8.99 -19.83
C PRO A 264 0.32 -8.94 -21.30
N LYS A 265 -0.21 -9.88 -22.08
CA LYS A 265 0.03 -9.97 -23.52
C LYS A 265 -0.94 -9.12 -24.33
N SER A 266 -2.01 -8.66 -23.71
CA SER A 266 -2.99 -7.77 -24.33
C SER A 266 -3.63 -6.82 -23.32
N SER A 267 -4.28 -5.78 -23.84
CA SER A 267 -5.14 -4.89 -23.07
C SER A 267 -6.24 -5.63 -22.31
N GLY A 268 -6.85 -6.64 -22.95
CA GLY A 268 -7.91 -7.44 -22.32
C GLY A 268 -7.39 -8.26 -21.13
N GLU A 269 -6.17 -8.81 -21.22
CA GLU A 269 -5.54 -9.49 -20.08
C GLU A 269 -5.22 -8.52 -18.93
N PHE A 270 -4.84 -7.27 -19.23
CA PHE A 270 -4.60 -6.25 -18.20
C PHE A 270 -5.91 -5.85 -17.49
N GLU A 271 -6.96 -5.60 -18.25
CA GLU A 271 -8.30 -5.27 -17.73
C GLU A 271 -8.89 -6.42 -16.90
N GLU A 272 -8.65 -7.68 -17.30
CA GLU A 272 -9.05 -8.85 -16.51
C GLU A 272 -8.33 -8.93 -15.16
N ILE A 273 -7.05 -8.55 -15.08
CA ILE A 273 -6.33 -8.46 -13.80
C ILE A 273 -6.98 -7.40 -12.90
N LEU A 274 -7.27 -6.21 -13.43
CA LEU A 274 -7.96 -5.15 -12.68
C LEU A 274 -9.31 -5.65 -12.15
N ARG A 275 -10.10 -6.30 -13.01
CA ARG A 275 -11.41 -6.86 -12.68
C ARG A 275 -11.31 -7.90 -11.56
N ARG A 276 -10.37 -8.85 -11.65
CA ARG A 276 -10.15 -9.88 -10.62
C ARG A 276 -9.73 -9.28 -9.28
N SER A 277 -8.91 -8.23 -9.28
CA SER A 277 -8.55 -7.53 -8.04
C SER A 277 -9.76 -6.87 -7.39
N MET A 278 -10.67 -6.28 -8.18
CA MET A 278 -11.94 -5.76 -7.64
C MET A 278 -12.85 -6.87 -7.11
N ASP A 279 -12.90 -8.04 -7.75
CA ASP A 279 -13.65 -9.19 -7.23
C ASP A 279 -13.10 -9.66 -5.89
N LYS A 280 -11.77 -9.65 -5.71
CA LYS A 280 -11.14 -9.96 -4.41
C LYS A 280 -11.47 -8.92 -3.34
N ALA A 281 -11.54 -7.64 -3.70
CA ALA A 281 -11.96 -6.61 -2.78
C ALA A 281 -13.41 -6.86 -2.30
N ARG A 282 -14.32 -7.26 -3.20
CA ARG A 282 -15.69 -7.67 -2.82
C ARG A 282 -15.69 -8.88 -1.90
N GLN A 283 -14.96 -9.94 -2.26
CA GLN A 283 -14.85 -11.16 -1.44
C GLN A 283 -14.29 -10.86 -0.04
N ALA A 284 -13.31 -9.96 0.07
CA ALA A 284 -12.78 -9.53 1.34
C ALA A 284 -13.85 -8.82 2.18
N VAL A 285 -14.57 -7.87 1.60
CA VAL A 285 -15.68 -7.18 2.27
C VAL A 285 -16.77 -8.15 2.71
N GLU A 286 -17.24 -9.05 1.84
CA GLU A 286 -18.27 -10.04 2.16
C GLU A 286 -17.82 -10.97 3.30
N GLY A 287 -16.55 -11.39 3.27
CA GLY A 287 -15.96 -12.19 4.34
C GLY A 287 -15.91 -11.45 5.68
N ILE A 288 -15.51 -10.17 5.66
CA ILE A 288 -15.48 -9.33 6.88
C ILE A 288 -16.90 -9.14 7.43
N LEU A 289 -17.86 -8.80 6.57
CA LEU A 289 -19.24 -8.54 6.97
C LEU A 289 -19.96 -9.80 7.48
N SER A 290 -19.62 -10.98 6.94
CA SER A 290 -20.17 -12.25 7.43
C SER A 290 -19.49 -12.79 8.69
N GLY A 291 -18.43 -12.13 9.17
CA GLY A 291 -17.67 -12.56 10.35
C GLY A 291 -16.76 -13.77 10.09
N ASP A 292 -16.39 -14.02 8.84
CA ASP A 292 -15.49 -15.11 8.47
C ASP A 292 -14.03 -14.75 8.81
N PHE A 293 -13.63 -15.09 10.03
CA PHE A 293 -12.28 -14.82 10.53
C PHE A 293 -11.48 -16.10 10.78
N LEU A 294 -11.76 -17.15 10.00
CA LEU A 294 -11.04 -18.43 10.12
C LEU A 294 -9.55 -18.26 9.79
N SER A 295 -8.69 -18.99 10.51
CA SER A 295 -7.24 -19.00 10.27
C SER A 295 -6.90 -19.68 8.95
N ARG A 296 -6.92 -18.91 7.86
CA ARG A 296 -6.57 -19.33 6.50
C ARG A 296 -5.52 -18.36 5.93
N PRO A 297 -4.24 -18.49 6.33
CA PRO A 297 -3.18 -17.65 5.79
C PRO A 297 -2.95 -17.98 4.31
N GLN A 298 -2.79 -16.95 3.48
CA GLN A 298 -2.48 -17.13 2.07
C GLN A 298 -1.09 -17.76 1.86
N ASP A 299 -0.11 -17.34 2.65
CA ASP A 299 1.25 -17.91 2.65
C ASP A 299 1.59 -18.39 4.06
N GLU A 300 1.58 -19.71 4.22
CA GLU A 300 1.87 -20.36 5.50
C GLU A 300 3.28 -20.06 6.02
N LYS A 301 4.24 -19.74 5.14
CA LYS A 301 5.60 -19.38 5.56
C LYS A 301 5.61 -18.06 6.33
N LYS A 302 4.68 -17.15 6.04
CA LYS A 302 4.53 -15.88 6.77
C LYS A 302 4.05 -16.09 8.20
N CYS A 303 3.37 -17.22 8.52
CA CYS A 303 2.93 -17.53 9.87
C CYS A 303 4.08 -17.62 10.89
N ARG A 304 5.30 -17.97 10.45
CA ARG A 304 6.50 -18.00 11.31
C ARG A 304 6.80 -16.63 11.94
N TYR A 305 6.51 -15.56 11.20
CA TYR A 305 6.78 -14.17 11.57
C TYR A 305 5.50 -13.41 11.98
N CYS A 306 4.35 -14.07 11.96
CA CYS A 306 3.08 -13.49 12.41
C CYS A 306 3.17 -13.19 13.91
N GLN A 307 2.89 -11.93 14.28
CA GLN A 307 2.91 -11.48 15.67
C GLN A 307 1.79 -12.11 16.50
N ASN A 308 0.70 -12.52 15.84
CA ASN A 308 -0.49 -13.10 16.46
C ASN A 308 -0.46 -14.63 16.51
N LYS A 309 0.67 -15.27 16.18
CA LYS A 309 0.81 -16.73 16.11
C LYS A 309 0.49 -17.46 17.42
N THR A 310 0.70 -16.83 18.57
CA THR A 310 0.43 -17.43 19.90
C THR A 310 -1.06 -17.46 20.23
N MET A 311 -1.83 -16.52 19.69
CA MET A 311 -3.28 -16.49 19.81
C MET A 311 -3.95 -17.36 18.74
N CYS A 312 -3.28 -17.55 17.59
CA CYS A 312 -3.76 -18.38 16.50
C CYS A 312 -3.69 -19.87 16.89
N ARG A 313 -4.86 -20.52 16.98
CA ARG A 313 -4.96 -21.96 17.29
C ARG A 313 -4.82 -22.86 16.07
N ARG A 314 -4.11 -22.41 15.04
CA ARG A 314 -3.85 -23.23 13.85
C ARG A 314 -3.05 -24.45 14.28
N GLU A 315 -3.61 -25.64 14.10
CA GLU A 315 -2.85 -26.88 14.26
C GLU A 315 -1.76 -26.92 13.17
N PRO A 316 -0.51 -27.30 13.53
CA PRO A 316 0.65 -27.22 12.65
C PRO A 316 0.58 -28.10 11.41
#